data_AF-A0A961LNG4-F1
#
_entry.id   AF-A0A961LNG4-F1
#
_cell.length_a   1.000
_cell.length_b   1.000
_cell.length_c   1.000
_cell.angle_alpha   90.00
_cell.angle_beta   90.00
_cell.angle_gamma   90.00
#
_symmetry.space_group_name_H-M   'P 1'
#
loop_
_entity.id
_entity.type
_entity.pdbx_description
1 polymer ?
#
loop_
_entity_poly.entity_id
_entity_poly.type
_entity_poly.pdbx_seq_one_letter_code
_entity_poly.pdbx_strand_id
1 'polypeptide(L)'
;MTTSDSIFIGASRTPADEYQKPEQLLLKYANRHGLVTGATGTGKTVTLQILAESFSNAGVPVFAADIKGDLSGIAAMGEAKDFLAKRAEQIRMDTYEFQEFPAIFWDLFGEQGHPIRTTISDMGPLLLSRLMNLTDAQEGVLNIAFQIADEQGLLLLDMKDLQSLLAHVADQADEISKRYGNVAKTSVGAIQRSLLVLERQGGNQFFGEPALRIADI
;
A
#
# COMPACT_ATOMS: atom_id res chain seq x y z
N MET A 1 -31.71 1.73 -0.64
CA MET A 1 -30.55 1.97 -1.52
C MET A 1 -30.69 1.05 -2.72
N THR A 2 -31.05 1.59 -3.88
CA THR A 2 -30.97 0.83 -5.13
C THR A 2 -29.49 0.66 -5.44
N THR A 3 -28.94 -0.54 -5.21
CA THR A 3 -27.58 -0.89 -5.64
C THR A 3 -27.52 -0.72 -7.16
N SER A 4 -26.86 0.35 -7.61
CA SER A 4 -26.54 0.50 -9.03
C SER A 4 -25.59 -0.63 -9.41
N ASP A 5 -25.92 -1.41 -10.43
CA ASP A 5 -25.06 -2.51 -10.93
C ASP A 5 -23.79 -2.01 -11.66
N SER A 6 -23.58 -0.68 -11.69
CA SER A 6 -22.50 -0.02 -12.40
C SER A 6 -22.11 1.31 -11.76
N ILE A 7 -20.92 1.79 -12.10
CA ILE A 7 -20.44 3.14 -11.78
C ILE A 7 -20.20 3.94 -13.05
N PHE A 8 -20.48 5.24 -13.03
CA PHE A 8 -20.19 6.14 -14.15
C PHE A 8 -18.68 6.39 -14.27
N ILE A 9 -18.13 6.28 -15.48
CA ILE A 9 -16.69 6.48 -15.72
C ILE A 9 -16.40 7.58 -16.76
N GLY A 10 -17.42 8.15 -17.39
CA GLY A 10 -17.29 9.23 -18.35
C GLY A 10 -18.35 9.17 -19.45
N ALA A 11 -18.09 9.84 -20.57
CA ALA A 11 -18.96 9.81 -21.74
C ALA A 11 -18.12 9.64 -23.00
N SER A 12 -18.61 8.83 -23.95
CA SER A 12 -18.02 8.73 -25.28
C SER A 12 -18.38 9.94 -26.11
N ARG A 13 -17.48 10.30 -27.03
CA ARG A 13 -17.61 11.45 -27.92
C ARG A 13 -17.28 11.04 -29.35
N THR A 14 -17.89 11.71 -30.31
CA THR A 14 -17.58 11.54 -31.74
C THR A 14 -16.20 12.15 -32.07
N PRO A 15 -15.61 11.86 -33.24
CA PRO A 15 -14.38 12.54 -33.69
C PRO A 15 -14.53 14.07 -33.81
N ALA A 16 -15.76 14.58 -33.94
CA ALA A 16 -16.08 16.00 -33.93
C ALA A 16 -16.26 16.58 -32.51
N ASP A 17 -15.90 15.80 -31.48
CA ASP A 17 -16.06 16.12 -30.06
C ASP A 17 -17.52 16.32 -29.61
N GLU A 18 -18.48 15.70 -30.29
CA GLU A 18 -19.88 15.75 -29.89
C GLU A 18 -20.20 14.63 -28.91
N TYR A 19 -21.04 14.90 -27.90
CA TYR A 19 -21.50 13.88 -26.94
C TYR A 19 -22.19 12.71 -27.65
N GLN A 20 -21.83 11.48 -27.29
CA GLN A 20 -22.47 10.27 -27.82
C GLN A 20 -23.38 9.61 -26.77
N LYS A 21 -22.81 9.08 -25.69
CA LYS A 21 -23.54 8.35 -24.63
C LYS A 21 -22.73 8.31 -23.33
N PRO A 22 -23.36 8.04 -22.17
CA PRO A 22 -22.62 7.82 -20.94
C PRO A 22 -21.91 6.45 -21.00
N GLU A 23 -20.74 6.38 -20.40
CA GLU A 23 -19.95 5.16 -20.24
C GLU A 23 -19.95 4.76 -18.77
N GLN A 24 -20.21 3.47 -18.52
CA GLN A 24 -20.34 2.91 -17.18
C GLN A 24 -19.48 1.64 -17.06
N LEU A 25 -18.85 1.48 -15.91
CA LEU A 25 -18.20 0.24 -15.52
C LEU A 25 -19.20 -0.62 -14.74
N LEU A 26 -19.59 -1.76 -15.30
CA LEU A 26 -20.39 -2.74 -14.57
C LEU A 26 -19.58 -3.30 -13.40
N LEU A 27 -20.15 -3.28 -12.19
CA LEU A 27 -19.45 -3.67 -10.97
C LEU A 27 -18.91 -5.11 -11.02
N LYS A 28 -19.64 -6.02 -11.68
CA LYS A 28 -19.18 -7.41 -11.91
C LYS A 28 -17.88 -7.55 -12.69
N TYR A 29 -17.45 -6.48 -13.38
CA TYR A 29 -16.20 -6.44 -14.12
C TYR A 29 -15.14 -5.55 -13.46
N ALA A 30 -15.46 -4.90 -12.33
CA ALA A 30 -14.52 -4.08 -11.57
C ALA A 30 -13.46 -4.91 -10.81
N ASN A 31 -13.61 -6.24 -10.77
CA ASN A 31 -12.60 -7.17 -10.27
C ASN A 31 -11.44 -7.43 -11.25
N ARG A 32 -11.47 -6.82 -12.44
CA ARG A 32 -10.37 -6.88 -13.41
C ARG A 32 -9.42 -5.70 -13.21
N HIS A 33 -8.13 -5.92 -13.46
CA HIS A 33 -7.14 -4.85 -13.40
C HIS A 33 -7.41 -3.78 -14.47
N GLY A 34 -7.31 -2.52 -14.08
CA GLY A 34 -7.42 -1.35 -14.95
C GLY A 34 -6.18 -0.47 -14.85
N LEU A 35 -5.99 0.40 -15.86
CA LEU A 35 -4.89 1.36 -15.91
C LEU A 35 -5.43 2.75 -16.22
N VAL A 36 -5.21 3.69 -15.31
CA VAL A 36 -5.44 5.12 -15.54
C VAL A 36 -4.10 5.78 -15.83
N THR A 37 -3.92 6.27 -17.07
CA THR A 37 -2.67 6.90 -17.52
C THR A 37 -2.94 8.26 -18.16
N GLY A 38 -1.95 9.13 -18.15
CA GLY A 38 -2.04 10.51 -18.65
C GLY A 38 -0.89 11.38 -18.15
N ALA A 39 -0.65 12.51 -18.80
CA ALA A 39 0.36 13.47 -18.37
C ALA A 39 -0.04 14.17 -17.04
N THR A 40 0.88 14.92 -16.45
CA THR A 40 0.55 15.77 -15.29
C THR A 40 -0.50 16.80 -15.69
N GLY A 41 -1.51 17.02 -14.85
CA GLY A 41 -2.60 17.98 -15.12
C GLY A 41 -3.72 17.46 -16.02
N THR A 42 -3.66 16.22 -16.51
CA THR A 42 -4.73 15.65 -17.37
C THR A 42 -5.88 15.00 -16.60
N GLY A 43 -5.98 15.23 -15.28
CA GLY A 43 -7.09 14.75 -14.47
C GLY A 43 -6.98 13.34 -13.89
N LYS A 44 -5.80 12.69 -13.92
CA LYS A 44 -5.61 11.34 -13.34
C LYS A 44 -6.12 11.22 -11.90
N THR A 45 -5.73 12.16 -11.04
CA THR A 45 -6.14 12.21 -9.63
C THR A 45 -7.65 12.33 -9.50
N VAL A 46 -8.26 13.27 -10.25
CA VAL A 46 -9.72 13.47 -10.25
C VAL A 46 -10.45 12.21 -10.70
N THR A 47 -9.94 11.51 -11.72
CA THR A 47 -10.49 10.22 -12.16
C THR A 47 -10.41 9.17 -11.07
N LEU A 48 -9.27 9.03 -10.38
CA LEU A 48 -9.12 8.08 -9.28
C LEU A 48 -10.01 8.41 -8.08
N GLN A 49 -10.17 9.70 -7.74
CA GLN A 49 -11.10 10.16 -6.71
C GLN A 49 -12.54 9.78 -7.05
N ILE A 50 -13.04 10.15 -8.24
CA ILE A 50 -14.40 9.83 -8.68
C ILE A 50 -14.65 8.32 -8.69
N LEU A 51 -13.66 7.52 -9.09
CA LEU A 51 -13.77 6.06 -9.02
C LEU A 51 -13.88 5.57 -7.58
N ALA A 52 -13.03 6.05 -6.68
CA ALA A 52 -13.05 5.66 -5.26
C ALA A 52 -14.38 6.03 -4.59
N GLU A 53 -14.85 7.26 -4.83
CA GLU A 53 -16.15 7.77 -4.39
C GLU A 53 -17.31 6.92 -4.93
N SER A 54 -17.29 6.61 -6.22
CA SER A 54 -18.34 5.80 -6.86
C SER A 54 -18.38 4.36 -6.33
N PHE A 55 -17.22 3.76 -6.07
CA PHE A 55 -17.14 2.44 -5.43
C PHE A 55 -17.66 2.49 -3.99
N SER A 56 -17.27 3.51 -3.22
CA SER A 56 -17.78 3.70 -1.85
C SER A 56 -19.30 3.85 -1.82
N ASN A 57 -19.89 4.65 -2.73
CA ASN A 57 -21.34 4.77 -2.89
C ASN A 57 -22.03 3.44 -3.28
N ALA A 58 -21.32 2.56 -3.99
CA ALA A 58 -21.81 1.22 -4.31
C ALA A 58 -21.61 0.21 -3.16
N GLY A 59 -21.07 0.63 -2.01
CA GLY A 59 -20.77 -0.24 -0.88
C GLY A 59 -19.51 -1.10 -1.06
N VAL A 60 -18.64 -0.72 -2.00
CA VAL A 60 -17.37 -1.42 -2.26
C VAL A 60 -16.23 -0.68 -1.56
N PRO A 61 -15.51 -1.31 -0.62
CA PRO A 61 -14.39 -0.69 0.06
C PRO A 61 -13.22 -0.48 -0.92
N VAL A 62 -12.56 0.68 -0.81
CA VAL A 62 -11.44 1.07 -1.69
C VAL A 62 -10.20 1.24 -0.84
N PHE A 63 -9.15 0.49 -1.18
CA PHE A 63 -7.81 0.69 -0.66
C PHE A 63 -6.97 1.43 -1.71
N ALA A 64 -6.34 2.53 -1.32
CA ALA A 64 -5.50 3.31 -2.20
C ALA A 64 -4.17 3.67 -1.52
N ALA A 65 -3.06 3.33 -2.17
CA ALA A 65 -1.74 3.80 -1.78
C ALA A 65 -1.51 5.21 -2.34
N ASP A 66 -1.65 6.22 -1.50
CA ASP A 66 -1.55 7.62 -1.89
C ASP A 66 -0.29 8.28 -1.34
N ILE A 67 0.79 8.23 -2.11
CA ILE A 67 2.10 8.76 -1.72
C ILE A 67 2.09 10.30 -1.65
N LYS A 68 1.20 10.96 -2.40
CA LYS A 68 1.18 12.44 -2.51
C LYS A 68 0.12 13.11 -1.65
N GLY A 69 -0.79 12.34 -1.05
CA GLY A 69 -1.96 12.87 -0.37
C GLY A 69 -3.03 13.43 -1.32
N ASP A 70 -2.93 13.08 -2.60
CA ASP A 70 -3.79 13.59 -3.68
C ASP A 70 -5.24 13.08 -3.58
N LEU A 71 -5.48 11.93 -2.93
CA LEU A 71 -6.79 11.33 -2.70
C LEU A 71 -7.39 11.69 -1.34
N SER A 72 -6.61 12.28 -0.42
CA SER A 72 -7.07 12.56 0.96
C SER A 72 -8.30 13.47 1.05
N GLY A 73 -8.51 14.32 0.04
CA GLY A 73 -9.66 15.23 -0.02
C GLY A 73 -11.03 14.54 -0.02
N ILE A 74 -11.13 13.24 -0.32
CA ILE A 74 -12.41 12.51 -0.32
C ILE A 74 -13.10 12.47 1.06
N ALA A 75 -12.34 12.67 2.14
CA ALA A 75 -12.85 12.65 3.51
C ALA A 75 -13.53 13.97 3.93
N ALA A 76 -13.52 14.99 3.07
CA ALA A 76 -14.13 16.28 3.33
C ALA A 76 -15.14 16.62 2.23
N MET A 77 -16.14 17.43 2.56
CA MET A 77 -17.04 17.96 1.54
C MET A 77 -16.25 18.82 0.53
N GLY A 78 -16.42 18.53 -0.76
CA GLY A 78 -15.79 19.28 -1.83
C GLY A 78 -16.34 20.70 -1.96
N GLU A 79 -15.51 21.59 -2.52
CA GLU A 79 -15.90 22.95 -2.90
C GLU A 79 -16.20 23.04 -4.40
N ALA A 80 -17.22 23.81 -4.75
CA ALA A 80 -17.56 24.09 -6.13
C ALA A 80 -16.45 24.87 -6.84
N LYS A 81 -15.95 24.32 -7.95
CA LYS A 81 -14.99 25.00 -8.84
C LYS A 81 -15.55 25.02 -10.26
N ASP A 82 -15.49 26.18 -10.91
CA ASP A 82 -16.08 26.40 -12.25
C ASP A 82 -15.62 25.37 -13.29
N PHE A 83 -14.35 24.98 -13.26
CA PHE A 83 -13.82 24.01 -14.22
C PHE A 83 -14.35 22.59 -13.98
N LEU A 84 -14.66 22.23 -12.72
CA LEU A 84 -15.24 20.94 -12.37
C LEU A 84 -16.72 20.89 -12.78
N ALA A 85 -17.48 21.95 -12.48
CA ALA A 85 -18.88 22.06 -12.89
C ALA A 85 -19.05 22.02 -14.42
N LYS A 86 -18.23 22.80 -15.15
CA LYS A 86 -18.21 22.76 -16.63
C LYS A 86 -17.87 21.36 -17.15
N ARG A 87 -16.94 20.66 -16.48
CA ARG A 87 -16.56 19.31 -16.89
C ARG A 87 -17.70 18.30 -16.66
N ALA A 88 -18.36 18.37 -15.50
CA ALA A 88 -19.52 17.54 -15.18
C ALA A 88 -20.65 17.74 -16.19
N GLU A 89 -20.92 18.99 -16.59
CA GLU A 89 -21.90 19.33 -17.63
C GLU A 89 -21.51 18.75 -19.01
N GLN A 90 -20.24 18.90 -19.42
CA GLN A 90 -19.75 18.38 -20.70
C GLN A 90 -19.91 16.86 -20.85
N ILE A 91 -19.78 16.12 -19.76
CA ILE A 91 -19.91 14.65 -19.74
C ILE A 91 -21.33 14.20 -19.36
N ARG A 92 -22.25 15.14 -19.10
CA ARG A 92 -23.62 14.89 -18.63
C ARG A 92 -23.64 14.00 -17.39
N MET A 93 -22.82 14.35 -16.41
CA MET A 93 -22.85 13.73 -15.09
C MET A 93 -24.04 14.31 -14.32
N ASP A 94 -25.18 13.61 -14.37
CA ASP A 94 -26.46 14.10 -13.84
C ASP A 94 -26.43 14.36 -12.33
N THR A 95 -25.64 13.59 -11.58
CA THR A 95 -25.45 13.76 -10.13
C THR A 95 -23.99 14.13 -9.85
N TYR A 96 -23.71 15.43 -9.76
CA TYR A 96 -22.43 15.96 -9.29
C TYR A 96 -22.64 16.65 -7.93
N GLU A 97 -22.76 15.83 -6.89
CA GLU A 97 -22.97 16.28 -5.51
C GLU A 97 -21.65 16.29 -4.75
N PHE A 98 -21.44 17.35 -3.98
CA PHE A 98 -20.35 17.41 -3.01
C PHE A 98 -20.79 16.67 -1.75
N GLN A 99 -20.09 15.59 -1.44
CA GLN A 99 -20.32 14.79 -0.24
C GLN A 99 -18.97 14.42 0.37
N GLU A 100 -18.98 14.12 1.66
CA GLU A 100 -17.85 13.49 2.35
C GLU A 100 -18.00 11.97 2.31
N PHE A 101 -16.87 11.26 2.22
CA PHE A 101 -16.86 9.81 2.22
C PHE A 101 -16.20 9.26 3.49
N PRO A 102 -16.69 8.13 4.03
CA PRO A 102 -16.03 7.46 5.14
C PRO A 102 -14.64 7.02 4.69
N ALA A 103 -13.61 7.58 5.32
CA ALA A 103 -12.22 7.30 5.01
C ALA A 103 -11.42 7.17 6.29
N ILE A 104 -10.49 6.22 6.31
CA ILE A 104 -9.52 6.05 7.39
C ILE A 104 -8.15 6.15 6.76
N PHE A 105 -7.38 7.16 7.17
CA PHE A 105 -6.02 7.36 6.70
C PHE A 105 -5.08 6.44 7.46
N TRP A 106 -4.38 5.58 6.73
CA TRP A 106 -3.34 4.73 7.30
C TRP A 106 -2.02 5.49 7.29
N ASP A 107 -1.39 5.55 8.46
CA ASP A 107 -0.13 6.26 8.65
C ASP A 107 0.93 5.32 9.20
N LEU A 108 2.06 5.25 8.51
CA LEU A 108 3.23 4.44 8.89
C LEU A 108 3.93 5.02 10.14
N PHE A 109 3.85 6.33 10.34
CA PHE A 109 4.48 7.05 11.46
C PHE A 109 3.48 7.34 12.59
N GLY A 110 2.17 7.28 12.29
CA GLY A 110 1.10 7.51 13.25
C GLY A 110 0.97 8.97 13.71
N GLU A 111 1.35 9.93 12.86
CA GLU A 111 1.27 11.37 13.15
C GLU A 111 -0.06 11.99 12.69
N GLN A 112 -0.58 11.57 11.54
CA GLN A 112 -1.69 12.20 10.83
C GLN A 112 -2.85 11.23 10.54
N GLY A 113 -2.74 9.98 10.95
CA GLY A 113 -3.74 8.95 10.69
C GLY A 113 -3.70 7.78 11.67
N HIS A 114 -4.46 6.73 11.35
CA HIS A 114 -4.45 5.48 12.08
C HIS A 114 -3.08 4.79 11.92
N PRO A 115 -2.35 4.55 13.02
CA PRO A 115 -1.03 3.94 12.94
C PRO A 115 -1.15 2.51 12.43
N ILE A 116 -0.46 2.20 11.35
CA ILE A 116 -0.37 0.83 10.84
C ILE A 116 0.95 0.21 11.26
N ARG A 117 0.90 -1.03 11.75
CA ARG A 117 2.08 -1.79 12.15
C ARG A 117 2.03 -3.20 11.62
N THR A 118 3.20 -3.82 11.54
CA THR A 118 3.37 -5.22 11.18
C THR A 118 4.54 -5.80 11.95
N THR A 119 4.61 -7.11 12.13
CA THR A 119 5.78 -7.74 12.76
C THR A 119 6.87 -8.07 11.74
N ILE A 120 8.11 -8.27 12.20
CA ILE A 120 9.18 -8.79 11.35
C ILE A 120 8.80 -10.17 10.79
N SER A 121 8.18 -11.01 11.62
CA SER A 121 7.66 -12.33 11.21
C SER A 121 6.60 -12.23 10.11
N ASP A 122 5.63 -11.31 10.21
CA ASP A 122 4.58 -11.15 9.19
C ASP A 122 5.13 -10.66 7.84
N MET A 123 6.15 -9.81 7.86
CA MET A 123 6.80 -9.32 6.64
C MET A 123 7.68 -10.39 5.98
N GLY A 124 8.37 -11.17 6.80
CA GLY A 124 9.21 -12.28 6.34
C GLY A 124 10.47 -11.86 5.57
N PRO A 125 11.35 -12.84 5.25
CA PRO A 125 12.68 -12.56 4.71
C PRO A 125 12.65 -11.93 3.31
N LEU A 126 11.68 -12.31 2.47
CA LEU A 126 11.59 -11.83 1.08
C LEU A 126 11.25 -10.33 1.00
N LEU A 127 10.23 -9.88 1.73
CA LEU A 127 9.84 -8.46 1.69
C LEU A 127 10.89 -7.59 2.40
N LEU A 128 11.45 -8.08 3.50
CA LEU A 128 12.55 -7.40 4.20
C LEU A 128 13.80 -7.29 3.32
N SER A 129 14.14 -8.33 2.55
CA SER A 129 15.23 -8.31 1.56
C SER A 129 15.02 -7.17 0.55
N ARG A 130 13.82 -7.06 -0.02
CA ARG A 130 13.48 -6.01 -0.97
C ARG A 130 13.51 -4.61 -0.35
N LEU A 131 12.96 -4.44 0.85
CA LEU A 131 12.98 -3.16 1.56
C LEU A 131 14.40 -2.67 1.84
N MET A 132 15.28 -3.58 2.24
CA MET A 132 16.68 -3.28 2.51
C MET A 132 17.58 -3.32 1.27
N ASN A 133 17.01 -3.63 0.09
CA ASN A 133 17.72 -3.82 -1.17
C ASN A 133 18.93 -4.76 -1.03
N LEU A 134 18.70 -5.92 -0.41
CA LEU A 134 19.73 -6.92 -0.17
C LEU A 134 20.13 -7.63 -1.47
N THR A 135 21.35 -8.14 -1.50
CA THR A 135 21.82 -9.04 -2.58
C THR A 135 21.31 -10.47 -2.36
N ASP A 136 21.31 -11.30 -3.39
CA ASP A 136 20.90 -12.72 -3.28
C ASP A 136 21.61 -13.48 -2.15
N ALA A 137 22.90 -13.20 -1.93
CA ALA A 137 23.67 -13.82 -0.85
C ALA A 137 23.23 -13.33 0.54
N GLN A 138 22.85 -12.06 0.67
CA GLN A 138 22.33 -11.49 1.91
C GLN A 138 20.90 -11.98 2.17
N GLU A 139 20.06 -12.06 1.14
CA GLU A 139 18.74 -12.66 1.22
C GLU A 139 18.82 -14.13 1.65
N GLY A 140 19.76 -14.90 1.11
CA GLY A 140 19.99 -16.29 1.54
C GLY A 140 20.32 -16.40 3.03
N VAL A 141 21.20 -15.53 3.53
CA VAL A 141 21.53 -15.46 4.97
C VAL A 141 20.31 -15.06 5.80
N LEU A 142 19.50 -14.10 5.33
CA LEU A 142 18.28 -13.70 6.02
C LEU A 142 17.25 -14.84 6.08
N ASN A 143 17.08 -15.60 4.99
CA ASN A 143 16.21 -16.79 4.99
C ASN A 143 16.70 -17.84 5.98
N ILE A 144 18.01 -18.09 6.08
CA ILE A 144 18.57 -19.00 7.08
C ILE A 144 18.27 -18.51 8.50
N ALA A 145 18.41 -17.21 8.76
CA ALA A 145 18.06 -16.64 10.06
C ALA A 145 16.59 -16.88 10.41
N PHE A 146 15.66 -16.63 9.49
CA PHE A 146 14.24 -16.90 9.68
C PHE A 146 13.94 -18.39 9.88
N GLN A 147 14.57 -19.29 9.13
CA GLN A 147 14.44 -20.73 9.33
C GLN A 147 14.86 -21.16 10.74
N ILE A 148 15.93 -20.55 11.28
CA ILE A 148 16.36 -20.80 12.66
C ILE A 148 15.33 -20.28 13.67
N ALA A 149 14.77 -19.09 13.44
CA ALA A 149 13.72 -18.54 14.28
C ALA A 149 12.50 -19.46 14.32
N ASP A 150 12.05 -19.96 13.16
CA ASP A 150 10.92 -20.88 13.05
C ASP A 150 11.19 -22.21 13.78
N GLU A 151 12.38 -22.80 13.63
CA GLU A 151 12.75 -24.03 14.34
C GLU A 151 12.83 -23.87 15.86
N GLN A 152 13.18 -22.65 16.32
CA GLN A 152 13.26 -22.32 17.74
C GLN A 152 11.94 -21.78 18.31
N GLY A 153 10.90 -21.62 17.47
CA GLY A 153 9.61 -21.05 17.87
C GLY A 153 9.71 -19.58 18.29
N LEU A 154 10.66 -18.84 17.72
CA LEU A 154 10.86 -17.42 17.99
C LEU A 154 9.99 -16.57 17.06
N LEU A 155 9.07 -15.81 17.64
CA LEU A 155 8.35 -14.75 16.94
C LEU A 155 9.20 -13.49 16.97
N LEU A 156 9.51 -12.95 15.79
CA LEU A 156 10.27 -11.72 15.62
C LEU A 156 9.26 -10.58 15.50
N LEU A 157 9.11 -9.79 16.56
CA LEU A 157 8.10 -8.74 16.61
C LEU A 157 8.64 -7.44 16.03
N ASP A 158 9.82 -7.03 16.47
CA ASP A 158 10.43 -5.76 16.12
C ASP A 158 11.83 -5.90 15.52
N MET A 159 12.43 -4.77 15.15
CA MET A 159 13.77 -4.76 14.56
C MET A 159 14.88 -5.20 15.53
N LYS A 160 14.69 -5.07 16.85
CA LYS A 160 15.67 -5.51 17.85
C LYS A 160 15.71 -7.02 17.94
N ASP A 161 14.57 -7.69 17.78
CA ASP A 161 14.51 -9.14 17.70
C ASP A 161 15.30 -9.65 16.49
N LEU A 162 15.08 -9.05 15.32
CA LEU A 162 15.83 -9.40 14.11
C LEU A 162 17.33 -9.11 14.27
N GLN A 163 17.69 -7.97 14.89
CA GLN A 163 19.08 -7.62 15.14
C GLN A 163 19.76 -8.65 16.06
N SER A 164 19.07 -9.06 17.12
CA SER A 164 19.52 -10.08 18.07
C SER A 164 19.71 -11.43 17.39
N LEU A 165 18.76 -11.85 16.56
CA LEU A 165 18.86 -13.07 15.77
C LEU A 165 20.04 -13.04 14.80
N LEU A 166 20.23 -11.93 14.08
CA LEU A 166 21.37 -11.77 13.18
C LEU A 166 22.71 -11.81 13.93
N ALA A 167 22.79 -11.23 15.13
CA ALA A 167 23.98 -11.33 15.97
C ALA A 167 24.27 -12.79 16.37
N HIS A 168 23.24 -13.52 16.79
CA HIS A 168 23.36 -14.95 17.10
C HIS A 168 23.83 -15.77 15.87
N VAL A 169 23.27 -15.49 14.69
CA VAL A 169 23.67 -16.13 13.43
C VAL A 169 25.14 -15.82 13.09
N ALA A 170 25.63 -14.61 13.36
CA ALA A 170 27.04 -14.27 13.17
C ALA A 170 27.98 -15.02 14.13
N ASP A 171 27.57 -15.14 15.39
CA ASP A 171 28.36 -15.81 16.44
C ASP A 171 28.47 -17.31 16.17
N GLN A 172 27.40 -17.94 15.69
CA GLN A 172 27.34 -19.37 15.37
C GLN A 172 27.49 -19.69 13.88
N ALA A 173 28.01 -18.76 13.07
CA ALA A 173 28.04 -18.88 11.62
C ALA A 173 28.66 -20.19 11.11
N ASP A 174 29.72 -20.68 11.74
CA ASP A 174 30.41 -21.92 11.32
C ASP A 174 29.56 -23.18 11.54
N GLU A 175 28.77 -23.24 12.62
CA GLU A 175 27.88 -24.36 12.91
C GLU A 175 26.63 -24.31 12.03
N ILE A 176 26.02 -23.13 11.93
CA ILE A 176 24.87 -22.88 11.06
C ILE A 176 25.22 -23.20 9.60
N SER A 177 26.42 -22.80 9.15
CA SER A 177 26.87 -23.04 7.78
C SER A 177 26.95 -24.52 7.41
N LYS A 178 27.28 -25.38 8.38
CA LYS A 178 27.34 -26.84 8.16
C LYS A 178 25.96 -27.45 7.95
N ARG A 179 24.90 -26.84 8.48
CA ARG A 179 23.53 -27.37 8.45
C ARG A 179 22.69 -26.77 7.33
N TYR A 180 22.81 -25.46 7.08
CA TYR A 180 21.91 -24.73 6.19
C TYR A 180 22.59 -24.14 4.94
N GLY A 181 23.91 -24.32 4.80
CA GLY A 181 24.70 -23.71 3.73
C GLY A 181 25.38 -22.42 4.18
N ASN A 182 26.30 -21.92 3.36
CA ASN A 182 27.29 -20.92 3.75
C ASN A 182 26.68 -19.61 4.29
N VAL A 183 26.97 -19.28 5.54
CA VAL A 183 26.65 -18.01 6.20
C VAL A 183 27.90 -17.16 6.32
N ALA A 184 28.10 -16.25 5.37
CA ALA A 184 29.21 -15.31 5.44
C ALA A 184 28.93 -14.22 6.49
N LYS A 185 29.80 -14.09 7.50
CA LYS A 185 29.70 -13.02 8.54
C LYS A 185 29.66 -11.61 7.93
N THR A 186 30.31 -11.42 6.77
CA THR A 186 30.26 -10.17 6.01
C THR A 186 28.86 -9.83 5.50
N SER A 187 28.08 -10.83 5.06
CA SER A 187 26.68 -10.67 4.67
C SER A 187 25.81 -10.32 5.87
N VAL A 188 25.99 -11.01 7.00
CA VAL A 188 25.26 -10.68 8.25
C VAL A 188 25.51 -9.22 8.65
N GLY A 189 26.77 -8.78 8.66
CA GLY A 189 27.11 -7.39 8.98
C GLY A 189 26.57 -6.37 7.97
N ALA A 190 26.40 -6.76 6.69
CA ALA A 190 25.75 -5.90 5.69
C ALA A 190 24.25 -5.75 5.98
N ILE A 191 23.56 -6.83 6.30
CA ILE A 191 22.14 -6.82 6.68
C ILE A 191 21.92 -5.94 7.91
N GLN A 192 22.76 -6.09 8.94
CA GLN A 192 22.69 -5.25 10.14
C GLN A 192 22.86 -3.76 9.85
N ARG A 193 23.74 -3.38 8.90
CA ARG A 193 23.87 -1.97 8.49
C ARG A 193 22.63 -1.47 7.75
N SER A 194 22.03 -2.29 6.88
CA SER A 194 20.77 -1.93 6.20
C SER A 194 19.62 -1.77 7.21
N LEU A 195 19.56 -2.63 8.23
CA LEU A 195 18.57 -2.54 9.30
C LEU A 195 18.70 -1.22 10.08
N LEU A 196 19.92 -0.77 10.40
CA LEU A 196 20.16 0.53 11.04
C LEU A 196 19.72 1.72 10.19
N VAL A 197 19.83 1.62 8.85
CA VAL A 197 19.34 2.66 7.94
C VAL A 197 17.82 2.71 7.98
N LEU A 198 17.16 1.55 7.92
CA LEU A 198 15.70 1.44 8.01
C LEU A 198 15.17 1.97 9.34
N GLU A 199 15.88 1.69 10.44
CA GLU A 199 15.55 2.21 11.76
C GLU A 199 15.58 3.75 11.80
N ARG A 200 16.61 4.36 11.22
CA ARG A 200 16.72 5.83 11.12
C ARG A 200 15.64 6.46 10.24
N GLN A 201 15.07 5.70 9.32
CA GLN A 201 13.95 6.12 8.47
C GLN A 201 12.58 5.93 9.16
N GLY A 202 12.57 5.54 10.43
CA GLY A 202 11.33 5.39 11.20
C GLY A 202 10.77 3.97 11.22
N GLY A 203 11.55 2.95 10.79
CA GLY A 203 11.11 1.55 10.84
C GLY A 203 10.62 1.08 12.22
N ASN A 204 11.12 1.68 13.31
CA ASN A 204 10.70 1.38 14.69
C ASN A 204 9.22 1.74 14.97
N GLN A 205 8.64 2.64 14.19
CA GLN A 205 7.24 3.03 14.33
C GLN A 205 6.30 2.07 13.61
N PHE A 206 6.81 1.41 12.56
CA PHE A 206 6.08 0.48 11.70
C PHE A 206 6.21 -0.98 12.17
N PHE A 207 7.41 -1.42 12.59
CA PHE A 207 7.64 -2.80 13.02
C PHE A 207 7.34 -2.98 14.51
N GLY A 208 6.33 -3.78 14.82
CA GLY A 208 5.92 -4.13 16.17
C GLY A 208 4.43 -4.42 16.29
N GLU A 209 3.96 -4.50 17.53
CA GLU A 209 2.57 -4.79 17.86
C GLU A 209 1.78 -3.53 18.29
N PRO A 210 0.43 -3.54 18.19
CA PRO A 210 -0.38 -4.57 17.55
C PRO A 210 -0.27 -4.50 16.02
N ALA A 211 -0.13 -5.65 15.37
CA ALA A 211 -0.15 -5.71 13.91
C ALA A 211 -1.54 -5.30 13.38
N LEU A 212 -1.55 -4.65 12.21
CA LEU A 212 -2.75 -4.19 11.55
C LEU A 212 -3.71 -5.36 11.29
N ARG A 213 -4.95 -5.23 11.78
CA ARG A 213 -6.05 -6.15 11.45
C ARG A 213 -7.17 -5.38 10.77
N ILE A 214 -7.51 -5.79 9.55
CA ILE A 214 -8.56 -5.14 8.75
C ILE A 214 -9.91 -5.20 9.47
N ALA A 215 -10.17 -6.26 10.26
CA ALA A 215 -11.41 -6.39 11.03
C ALA A 215 -11.50 -5.44 12.25
N ASP A 216 -10.38 -4.83 12.65
CA ASP A 216 -10.34 -3.86 13.77
C ASP A 216 -10.68 -2.43 13.27
N ILE A 217 -10.98 -2.27 11.98
CA ILE A 217 -11.25 -1.01 11.25
C ILE A 217 -12.65 -1.04 10.65
#